data_AF-A0A821HJZ4-F1
#
_entry.id   AF-A0A821HJZ4-F1
#
_cell.length_a   1.000
_cell.length_b   1.000
_cell.length_c   1.000
_cell.angle_alpha   90.00
_cell.angle_beta   90.00
_cell.angle_gamma   90.00
#
_symmetry.space_group_name_H-M   'P 1'
#
loop_
_entity.id
_entity.type
_entity.pdbx_description
1 polymer ?
#
loop_
_entity_poly.entity_id
_entity_poly.type
_entity_poly.pdbx_seq_one_letter_code
_entity_poly.pdbx_strand_id
1 'polypeptide(L)'
;MSDSLTKLSTELEYLIDKTWNLYVTVTDFQAQSQPRVDQVLNEIIGLLKDVDQMKDQFQDIHIPGQLLNYVDDLKNPQLFTRDCLQRTLERNEEINGKNETLAKFADTLAVELSSQFPTQMAQYRLWKTKQSSIDHELYDNIPQVVEQVLNETRVENTQQGSTHYHARSIQPKWAKVQ
;
A
#
# COMPACT_ATOMS: atom_id res chain seq x y z
N MET A 1 -15.26 12.05 4.04
CA MET A 1 -14.16 11.66 3.14
C MET A 1 -14.60 11.60 1.68
N SER A 2 -15.69 10.90 1.30
CA SER A 2 -16.17 10.94 -0.09
C SER A 2 -16.51 12.35 -0.56
N ASP A 3 -17.15 13.14 0.29
CA ASP A 3 -17.66 14.46 -0.12
C ASP A 3 -16.55 15.46 -0.42
N SER A 4 -15.44 15.43 0.34
CA SER A 4 -14.25 16.25 0.06
C SER A 4 -13.58 15.84 -1.26
N LEU A 5 -13.52 14.53 -1.54
CA LEU A 5 -12.93 14.00 -2.77
C LEU A 5 -13.79 14.35 -4.00
N THR A 6 -15.11 14.23 -3.87
CA THR A 6 -16.07 14.67 -4.89
C THR A 6 -15.93 16.16 -5.14
N LYS A 7 -15.82 16.98 -4.09
CA LYS A 7 -15.60 18.43 -4.22
C LYS A 7 -14.31 18.73 -4.99
N LEU A 8 -13.21 18.06 -4.66
CA LEU A 8 -11.95 18.23 -5.39
C LEU A 8 -12.08 17.82 -6.86
N SER A 9 -12.76 16.70 -7.13
CA SER A 9 -13.02 16.25 -8.50
C SER A 9 -13.80 17.29 -9.30
N THR A 10 -14.87 17.85 -8.73
CA THR A 10 -15.67 18.90 -9.37
C THR A 10 -14.85 20.16 -9.63
N GLU A 11 -13.99 20.57 -8.70
CA GLU A 11 -13.12 21.74 -8.86
C GLU A 11 -12.09 21.53 -9.99
N LEU A 12 -11.52 20.33 -10.08
CA LEU A 12 -10.58 19.96 -11.14
C LEU A 12 -11.25 19.87 -12.51
N GLU A 13 -12.47 19.30 -12.59
CA GLU A 13 -13.28 19.30 -13.82
C GLU A 13 -13.56 20.73 -14.29
N TYR A 14 -13.97 21.60 -13.37
CA TYR A 14 -14.23 23.00 -13.68
C TYR A 14 -12.96 23.75 -14.13
N LEU A 15 -11.80 23.45 -13.54
CA LEU A 15 -10.51 23.98 -13.97
C LEU A 15 -10.14 23.54 -15.40
N ILE A 16 -10.37 22.27 -15.75
CA ILE A 16 -10.18 21.75 -17.10
C ILE A 16 -11.07 22.51 -18.09
N ASP A 17 -12.36 22.68 -17.76
CA ASP A 17 -13.30 23.41 -18.59
C ASP A 17 -12.91 24.88 -18.80
N LYS A 18 -12.42 25.56 -17.75
CA LYS A 18 -11.95 26.94 -17.87
C LYS A 18 -10.69 27.07 -18.69
N THR A 19 -9.77 26.12 -18.55
CA THR A 19 -8.57 26.04 -19.39
C THR A 19 -8.94 25.83 -20.87
N TRP A 20 -9.93 24.97 -21.14
CA TRP A 20 -10.46 24.79 -22.48
C TRP A 20 -11.14 26.05 -23.04
N ASN A 21 -11.97 26.72 -22.23
CA ASN A 21 -12.61 27.99 -22.61
C ASN A 21 -11.58 29.07 -22.95
N LEU A 22 -10.47 29.13 -22.21
CA LEU A 22 -9.36 30.03 -22.51
C LEU A 22 -8.73 29.67 -23.86
N TYR A 23 -8.42 28.39 -24.09
CA TYR A 23 -7.86 27.92 -25.36
C TYR A 23 -8.74 28.32 -26.56
N VAL A 24 -10.06 28.11 -26.47
CA VAL A 24 -11.00 28.49 -27.53
C VAL A 24 -11.00 30.01 -27.77
N THR A 25 -11.05 30.80 -26.70
CA THR A 25 -11.10 32.27 -26.79
C THR A 25 -9.80 32.87 -27.35
N VAL A 26 -8.66 32.25 -27.04
CA VAL A 26 -7.34 32.67 -27.54
C VAL A 26 -7.14 32.24 -29.00
N THR A 27 -7.68 31.09 -29.39
CA THR A 27 -7.56 30.58 -30.77
C THR A 27 -8.29 31.48 -31.78
N ASP A 28 -9.45 32.04 -31.39
CA ASP A 28 -10.21 33.02 -32.19
C ASP A 28 -10.17 34.42 -31.53
N PHE A 29 -8.97 34.90 -31.26
CA PHE A 29 -8.79 36.16 -30.55
C PHE A 29 -9.19 37.38 -31.40
N GLN A 30 -9.95 38.28 -30.80
CA GLN A 30 -10.37 39.55 -31.37
C GLN A 30 -10.12 40.66 -30.34
N ALA A 31 -9.87 41.91 -30.75
CA ALA A 31 -9.59 42.98 -29.79
C ALA A 31 -10.72 43.16 -28.74
N GLN A 32 -11.98 42.91 -29.13
CA GLN A 32 -13.13 42.91 -28.20
C GLN A 32 -13.17 41.73 -27.22
N SER A 33 -12.43 40.64 -27.46
CA SER A 33 -12.42 39.46 -26.58
C SER A 33 -11.40 39.55 -25.45
N GLN A 34 -10.54 40.57 -25.44
CA GLN A 34 -9.56 40.80 -24.36
C GLN A 34 -10.17 40.80 -22.95
N PRO A 35 -11.29 41.49 -22.66
CA PRO A 35 -11.89 41.47 -21.33
C PRO A 35 -12.34 40.06 -20.90
N ARG A 36 -12.75 39.22 -21.86
CA ARG A 36 -13.16 37.83 -21.60
C ARG A 36 -11.94 36.96 -21.28
N VAL A 37 -10.81 37.17 -21.95
CA VAL A 37 -9.54 36.49 -21.63
C VAL A 37 -9.12 36.84 -20.21
N ASP A 38 -9.13 38.12 -19.84
CA ASP A 38 -8.75 38.56 -18.49
C ASP A 38 -9.67 37.97 -17.41
N GLN A 39 -10.98 37.87 -17.68
CA GLN A 39 -11.93 37.22 -16.78
C GLN A 39 -11.61 35.74 -16.58
N VAL A 40 -11.47 34.97 -17.66
CA VAL A 40 -11.18 33.52 -17.57
C VAL A 40 -9.84 33.27 -16.90
N LEU A 41 -8.84 34.12 -17.13
CA LEU A 41 -7.52 33.99 -16.52
C LEU A 41 -7.56 34.24 -15.01
N ASN A 42 -8.32 35.26 -14.57
CA ASN A 42 -8.55 35.50 -13.14
C ASN A 42 -9.36 34.36 -12.48
N GLU A 43 -10.33 33.78 -13.20
CA GLU A 43 -11.05 32.60 -12.73
C GLU A 43 -10.10 31.41 -12.53
N ILE A 44 -9.25 31.09 -13.51
CA ILE A 44 -8.25 30.00 -13.41
C ILE A 44 -7.31 30.22 -12.22
N ILE A 45 -6.82 31.44 -12.01
CA ILE A 45 -5.97 31.77 -10.85
C ILE A 45 -6.72 31.51 -9.53
N GLY A 46 -8.00 31.91 -9.45
CA GLY A 46 -8.85 31.63 -8.30
C GLY A 46 -8.99 30.12 -8.04
N LEU A 47 -9.33 29.36 -9.07
CA LEU A 47 -9.49 27.91 -8.99
C LEU A 47 -8.20 27.20 -8.54
N LEU A 48 -7.05 27.57 -9.08
CA LEU A 48 -5.76 27.01 -8.67
C LEU A 48 -5.46 27.29 -7.18
N LYS A 49 -5.82 28.49 -6.71
CA LYS A 49 -5.65 28.87 -5.30
C LYS A 49 -6.60 28.09 -4.40
N ASP A 50 -7.81 27.81 -4.84
CA ASP A 50 -8.79 27.04 -4.08
C ASP A 50 -8.40 25.55 -4.03
N VAL A 51 -7.91 24.99 -5.14
CA VAL A 51 -7.35 23.63 -5.17
C VAL A 51 -6.14 23.48 -4.22
N ASP A 52 -5.22 24.44 -4.19
CA ASP A 52 -4.07 24.39 -3.26
C ASP A 52 -4.52 24.45 -1.79
N GLN A 53 -5.56 25.22 -1.46
CA GLN A 53 -6.12 25.25 -0.11
C GLN A 53 -6.81 23.94 0.29
N MET A 54 -7.30 23.17 -0.67
CA MET A 54 -7.95 21.90 -0.41
C MET A 54 -6.96 20.78 -0.07
N LYS A 55 -5.65 20.94 -0.33
CA LYS A 55 -4.63 19.90 -0.11
C LYS A 55 -4.60 19.39 1.34
N ASP A 56 -4.83 20.28 2.30
CA ASP A 56 -4.74 19.95 3.73
C ASP A 56 -5.86 19.00 4.18
N GLN A 57 -6.92 18.85 3.36
CA GLN A 57 -8.01 17.91 3.62
C GLN A 57 -7.66 16.46 3.25
N PHE A 58 -6.52 16.23 2.58
CA PHE A 58 -6.13 14.93 2.03
C PHE A 58 -4.82 14.38 2.61
N GLN A 59 -4.34 14.94 3.73
CA GLN A 59 -3.07 14.50 4.35
C GLN A 59 -3.07 13.02 4.74
N ASP A 60 -4.24 12.45 5.04
CA ASP A 60 -4.40 11.03 5.40
C ASP A 60 -4.38 10.08 4.18
N ILE A 61 -4.38 10.61 2.95
CA ILE A 61 -4.41 9.81 1.73
C ILE A 61 -2.99 9.65 1.18
N HIS A 62 -2.47 8.43 1.27
CA HIS A 62 -1.18 8.07 0.69
C HIS A 62 -1.34 7.40 -0.67
N ILE A 63 -0.73 8.00 -1.69
CA ILE A 63 -0.70 7.46 -3.05
C ILE A 63 0.61 6.68 -3.23
N PRO A 64 0.57 5.39 -3.59
CA PRO A 64 1.78 4.64 -3.91
C PRO A 64 2.51 5.29 -5.09
N GLY A 65 3.81 5.58 -4.95
CA GLY A 65 4.58 6.21 -6.03
C GLY A 65 4.57 5.41 -7.34
N GLN A 66 4.47 4.08 -7.25
CA GLN A 66 4.35 3.21 -8.43
C GLN A 66 3.04 3.42 -9.21
N LEU A 67 1.98 3.92 -8.56
CA LEU A 67 0.72 4.25 -9.21
C LEU A 67 0.89 5.43 -10.18
N LEU A 68 1.78 6.38 -9.87
CA LEU A 68 2.04 7.53 -10.73
C LEU A 68 2.57 7.10 -12.10
N ASN A 69 3.41 6.05 -12.14
CA ASN A 69 3.89 5.49 -13.41
C ASN A 69 2.75 5.03 -14.32
N TYR A 70 1.63 4.53 -13.76
CA TYR A 70 0.47 4.14 -14.56
C TYR A 70 -0.25 5.38 -15.12
N VAL A 71 -0.32 6.47 -14.35
CA VAL A 71 -0.90 7.75 -14.80
C VAL A 71 -0.04 8.37 -15.90
N ASP A 72 1.28 8.42 -15.70
CA ASP A 72 2.24 8.98 -16.66
C ASP A 72 2.25 8.21 -17.99
N ASP A 73 2.12 6.89 -17.92
CA ASP A 73 1.97 6.00 -19.09
C ASP A 73 0.57 6.04 -19.73
N LEU A 74 -0.35 6.89 -19.23
CA LEU A 74 -1.75 6.98 -19.67
C LEU A 74 -2.52 5.65 -19.55
N LYS A 75 -2.15 4.80 -18.59
CA LYS A 75 -2.81 3.53 -18.27
C LYS A 75 -3.87 3.73 -17.19
N ASN A 76 -4.88 2.87 -17.19
CA ASN A 76 -5.88 2.86 -16.12
C ASN A 76 -5.21 2.54 -14.77
N PRO A 77 -5.29 3.43 -13.75
CA PRO A 77 -4.70 3.20 -12.43
C PRO A 77 -5.24 1.94 -11.72
N GLN A 78 -6.44 1.45 -12.06
CA GLN A 78 -7.00 0.21 -11.50
C GLN A 78 -6.19 -1.04 -11.88
N LEU A 79 -5.40 -0.97 -12.96
CA LEU A 79 -4.49 -2.06 -13.33
C LEU A 79 -3.39 -2.24 -12.28
N PHE A 80 -2.95 -1.18 -11.61
CA PHE A 80 -2.00 -1.31 -10.50
C PHE A 80 -2.58 -2.15 -9.37
N THR A 81 -3.83 -1.90 -8.98
CA THR A 81 -4.53 -2.68 -7.95
C THR A 81 -4.58 -4.15 -8.34
N ARG A 82 -4.99 -4.45 -9.58
CA ARG A 82 -5.00 -5.81 -10.12
C ARG A 82 -3.62 -6.46 -10.05
N ASP A 83 -2.59 -5.78 -10.53
CA ASP A 83 -1.22 -6.32 -10.58
C ASP A 83 -0.65 -6.54 -9.17
N CYS A 84 -1.01 -5.68 -8.21
CA CYS A 84 -0.64 -5.86 -6.81
C CYS A 84 -1.28 -7.12 -6.22
N LEU A 85 -2.58 -7.32 -6.45
CA LEU A 85 -3.30 -8.52 -6.03
C LEU A 85 -2.73 -9.78 -6.68
N GLN A 86 -2.46 -9.73 -7.99
CA GLN A 86 -1.88 -10.84 -8.74
C GLN A 86 -0.50 -11.23 -8.20
N ARG A 87 0.40 -10.26 -8.02
CA ARG A 87 1.73 -10.50 -7.43
C ARG A 87 1.64 -11.07 -6.02
N THR A 88 0.67 -10.60 -5.23
CA THR A 88 0.45 -11.10 -3.86
C THR A 88 -0.01 -12.55 -3.89
N LEU A 89 -0.92 -12.90 -4.80
CA LEU A 89 -1.40 -14.26 -4.99
C LEU A 89 -0.25 -15.20 -5.42
N GLU A 90 0.47 -14.84 -6.48
CA GLU A 90 1.62 -15.62 -6.98
C GLU A 90 2.67 -15.83 -5.90
N ARG A 91 2.97 -14.79 -5.11
CA ARG A 91 3.91 -14.87 -4.00
C ARG A 91 3.40 -15.77 -2.87
N ASN A 92 2.10 -15.77 -2.60
CA ASN A 92 1.47 -16.64 -1.60
C ASN A 92 1.60 -18.11 -2.02
N GLU A 93 1.24 -18.42 -3.27
CA GLU A 93 1.37 -19.77 -3.83
C GLU A 93 2.83 -20.25 -3.83
N GLU A 94 3.77 -19.37 -4.20
CA GLU A 94 5.20 -19.66 -4.16
C GLU A 94 5.69 -19.96 -2.73
N ILE A 95 5.27 -19.17 -1.72
CA ILE A 95 5.59 -19.44 -0.32
C ILE A 95 5.01 -20.76 0.14
N ASN A 96 3.76 -21.05 -0.20
CA ASN A 96 3.11 -22.30 0.21
C ASN A 96 3.83 -23.51 -0.40
N GLY A 97 4.21 -23.45 -1.68
CA GLY A 97 4.98 -24.51 -2.33
C GLY A 97 6.36 -24.72 -1.70
N LYS A 98 7.05 -23.62 -1.30
CA LYS A 98 8.31 -23.70 -0.53
C LYS A 98 8.08 -24.35 0.83
N ASN A 99 7.01 -23.96 1.54
CA ASN A 99 6.69 -24.53 2.85
C ASN A 99 6.39 -26.03 2.77
N GLU A 100 5.62 -26.45 1.77
CA GLU A 100 5.33 -27.86 1.51
C GLU A 100 6.61 -28.65 1.19
N THR A 101 7.49 -28.09 0.36
CA THR A 101 8.77 -28.73 0.00
C THR A 101 9.68 -28.87 1.22
N LEU A 102 9.77 -27.84 2.05
CA LEU A 102 10.55 -27.88 3.30
C LEU A 102 9.97 -28.90 4.29
N ALA A 103 8.65 -29.01 4.40
CA ALA A 103 8.00 -30.01 5.24
C ALA A 103 8.35 -31.44 4.78
N LYS A 104 8.22 -31.73 3.48
CA LYS A 104 8.60 -33.03 2.89
C LYS A 104 10.09 -33.34 3.09
N PHE A 105 10.95 -32.34 2.93
CA PHE A 105 12.39 -32.50 3.18
C PHE A 105 12.66 -32.81 4.65
N ALA A 106 12.03 -32.10 5.58
CA ALA A 106 12.16 -32.35 7.01
C ALA A 106 11.70 -33.76 7.39
N ASP A 107 10.59 -34.25 6.82
CA ASP A 107 10.10 -35.61 7.05
C ASP A 107 11.08 -36.67 6.54
N THR A 108 11.58 -36.48 5.31
CA THR A 108 12.57 -37.40 4.71
C THR A 108 13.85 -37.44 5.53
N LEU A 109 14.37 -36.27 5.92
CA LEU A 109 15.55 -36.16 6.77
C LEU A 109 15.33 -36.81 8.14
N ALA A 110 14.14 -36.65 8.73
CA ALA A 110 13.80 -37.27 10.00
C ALA A 110 13.80 -38.81 9.91
N VAL A 111 13.39 -39.39 8.77
CA VAL A 111 13.45 -40.84 8.53
C VAL A 111 14.90 -41.32 8.50
N GLU A 112 15.75 -40.69 7.68
CA GLU A 112 17.16 -41.06 7.55
C GLU A 112 17.92 -40.90 8.88
N LEU A 113 17.69 -39.80 9.59
CA LEU A 113 18.29 -39.57 10.91
C LEU A 113 17.77 -40.55 11.96
N SER A 114 16.51 -40.99 11.89
CA SER A 114 15.98 -42.00 12.84
C SER A 114 16.63 -43.36 12.61
N SER A 115 17.04 -43.66 11.36
CA SER A 115 17.77 -44.87 11.01
C SER A 115 19.22 -44.84 11.54
N GLN A 116 19.94 -43.73 11.34
CA GLN A 116 21.35 -43.61 11.71
C GLN A 116 21.58 -43.24 13.19
N PHE A 117 20.65 -42.50 13.81
CA PHE A 117 20.80 -41.90 15.15
C PHE A 117 19.50 -42.03 15.99
N PRO A 118 19.08 -43.25 16.35
CA PRO A 118 17.77 -43.49 16.97
C PRO A 118 17.61 -42.85 18.36
N THR A 119 18.65 -42.88 19.20
CA THR A 119 18.60 -42.32 20.57
C THR A 119 18.49 -40.80 20.55
N GLN A 120 19.24 -40.12 19.68
CA GLN A 120 19.23 -38.68 19.52
C GLN A 120 17.89 -38.21 18.94
N MET A 121 17.34 -38.94 17.97
CA MET A 121 16.04 -38.61 17.39
C MET A 121 14.88 -38.77 18.39
N ALA A 122 14.95 -39.73 19.31
CA ALA A 122 13.97 -39.83 20.40
C ALA A 122 13.97 -38.60 21.31
N GLN A 123 15.17 -38.09 21.68
CA GLN A 123 15.30 -36.86 22.47
C GLN A 123 14.79 -35.63 21.69
N TYR A 124 15.13 -35.52 20.41
CA TYR A 124 14.66 -34.43 19.55
C TYR A 124 13.13 -34.39 19.41
N ARG A 125 12.48 -35.55 19.23
CA ARG A 125 11.00 -35.63 19.14
C ARG A 125 10.32 -35.13 20.42
N LEU A 126 10.85 -35.50 21.59
CA LEU A 126 10.34 -35.03 22.89
C LEU A 126 10.45 -33.50 23.02
N TRP A 127 11.59 -32.93 22.61
CA TRP A 127 11.78 -31.48 22.58
C TRP A 127 10.83 -30.79 21.58
N LYS A 128 10.69 -31.33 20.35
CA LYS A 128 9.82 -30.75 19.31
C LYS A 128 8.34 -30.76 19.73
N THR A 129 7.86 -31.81 20.40
CA THR A 129 6.50 -31.85 20.95
C THR A 129 6.29 -30.78 22.03
N LYS A 130 7.28 -30.55 22.89
CA LYS A 130 7.24 -29.48 23.90
C LYS A 130 7.23 -28.08 23.26
N GLN A 131 7.91 -27.92 22.13
CA GLN A 131 8.01 -26.66 21.38
C GLN A 131 6.76 -26.36 20.54
N SER A 132 6.15 -27.38 19.92
CA SER A 132 4.95 -27.23 19.09
C SER A 132 3.76 -26.64 19.85
N SER A 133 3.67 -26.86 21.17
CA SER A 133 2.64 -26.24 22.02
C SER A 133 2.83 -24.72 22.17
N ILE A 134 4.05 -24.20 22.01
CA ILE A 134 4.39 -22.77 22.06
C ILE A 134 4.10 -22.10 20.71
N ASP A 135 4.42 -22.79 19.61
CA ASP A 135 4.19 -22.26 18.27
C ASP A 135 2.69 -22.23 17.91
N HIS A 136 1.88 -23.20 18.35
CA HIS A 136 0.44 -23.22 18.06
C HIS A 136 -0.31 -22.04 18.73
N GLU A 137 0.08 -21.65 19.95
CA GLU A 137 -0.42 -20.43 20.61
C GLU A 137 0.00 -19.16 19.86
N LEU A 138 1.15 -19.16 19.17
CA LEU A 138 1.63 -18.04 18.37
C LEU A 138 0.89 -17.92 17.02
N TYR A 139 0.59 -19.06 16.40
CA TYR A 139 -0.10 -19.14 15.10
C TYR A 139 -1.61 -18.85 15.20
N ASP A 140 -2.28 -19.30 16.26
CA ASP A 140 -3.71 -19.01 16.49
C ASP A 140 -3.96 -17.52 16.75
N ASN A 141 -2.94 -16.80 17.22
CA ASN A 141 -2.97 -15.36 17.42
C ASN A 141 -2.61 -14.55 16.16
N ILE A 142 -2.25 -15.18 15.03
CA ILE A 142 -1.90 -14.45 13.79
C ILE A 142 -3.03 -13.52 13.32
N PRO A 143 -4.32 -13.91 13.32
CA PRO A 143 -5.40 -12.97 12.97
C PRO A 143 -5.43 -11.75 13.88
N GLN A 144 -5.25 -11.93 15.19
CA GLN A 144 -5.21 -10.84 16.17
C GLN A 144 -3.96 -9.97 16.01
N VAL A 145 -2.79 -10.56 15.71
CA VAL A 145 -1.55 -9.82 15.47
C VAL A 145 -1.62 -9.04 14.16
N VAL A 146 -2.18 -9.61 13.10
CA VAL A 146 -2.42 -8.91 11.83
C VAL A 146 -3.41 -7.78 12.02
N GLU A 147 -4.51 -8.01 12.74
CA GLU A 147 -5.50 -6.99 13.07
C GLU A 147 -4.91 -5.90 13.97
N GLN A 148 -4.06 -6.26 14.94
CA GLN A 148 -3.34 -5.32 15.79
C GLN A 148 -2.33 -4.50 14.99
N VAL A 149 -1.58 -5.09 14.06
CA VAL A 149 -0.64 -4.37 13.17
C VAL A 149 -1.39 -3.43 12.21
N LEU A 150 -2.51 -3.89 11.64
CA LEU A 150 -3.39 -3.05 10.82
C LEU A 150 -3.97 -1.88 11.64
N ASN A 151 -4.31 -2.12 12.90
CA ASN A 151 -4.78 -1.09 13.82
C ASN A 151 -3.67 -0.14 14.28
N GLU A 152 -2.46 -0.62 14.57
CA GLU A 152 -1.29 0.20 14.91
C GLU A 152 -0.90 1.11 13.75
N THR A 153 -0.94 0.59 12.51
CA THR A 153 -0.75 1.40 11.29
C THR A 153 -1.85 2.46 11.13
N ARG A 154 -3.07 2.19 11.63
CA ARG A 154 -4.20 3.13 11.66
C ARG A 154 -4.08 4.16 12.79
N VAL A 155 -3.49 3.81 13.93
CA VAL A 155 -3.31 4.73 15.09
C VAL A 155 -2.11 5.66 14.88
N GLU A 156 -1.00 5.19 14.28
CA GLU A 156 0.17 6.05 13.99
C GLU A 156 -0.18 7.19 13.01
N ASN A 157 -1.03 6.93 12.01
CA ASN A 157 -1.54 7.97 11.10
C ASN A 157 -2.47 8.99 11.79
N THR A 158 -3.00 8.68 12.98
CA THR A 158 -3.84 9.64 13.74
C THR A 158 -3.03 10.48 14.74
N GLN A 159 -1.77 10.11 15.05
CA GLN A 159 -0.98 10.76 16.09
C GLN A 159 0.32 11.44 15.60
N GLN A 160 0.84 11.15 14.42
CA GLN A 160 2.04 11.82 13.90
C GLN A 160 1.71 12.97 12.93
N GLY A 161 1.19 14.06 13.51
CA GLY A 161 1.64 15.37 13.09
C GLY A 161 3.09 15.55 13.56
N SER A 162 4.00 15.78 12.61
CA SER A 162 5.37 16.30 12.84
C SER A 162 6.52 15.29 13.06
N THR A 163 7.34 15.20 12.01
CA THR A 163 8.80 14.99 11.97
C THR A 163 9.41 13.58 12.17
N HIS A 164 10.23 13.23 11.17
CA HIS A 164 11.22 12.15 11.08
C HIS A 164 10.74 10.69 10.92
N TYR A 165 10.59 10.29 9.66
CA TYR A 165 10.55 8.88 9.25
C TYR A 165 11.96 8.25 9.32
N HIS A 166 12.24 7.51 10.39
CA HIS A 166 13.22 6.43 10.34
C HIS A 166 12.47 5.17 9.90
N ALA A 167 12.67 4.75 8.65
CA ALA A 167 12.24 3.44 8.19
C ALA A 167 12.98 2.37 9.01
N ARG A 168 12.39 1.93 10.13
CA ARG A 168 12.86 0.73 10.81
C ARG A 168 12.50 -0.45 9.92
N SER A 169 13.53 -1.12 9.41
CA SER A 169 13.43 -2.49 8.93
C SER A 169 12.61 -3.28 9.94
N ILE A 170 11.38 -3.65 9.57
CA ILE A 170 10.53 -4.53 10.35
C ILE A 170 11.15 -5.91 10.19
N GLN A 171 12.14 -6.21 11.03
CA GLN A 171 12.57 -7.58 11.22
C GLN A 171 11.44 -8.30 11.96
N PRO A 172 10.80 -9.32 11.35
CA PRO A 172 9.76 -10.06 12.03
C PRO A 172 10.35 -10.70 13.29
N LYS A 173 9.59 -10.75 14.39
CA LYS A 173 10.07 -11.14 15.73
C LYS A 173 10.70 -12.54 15.79
N TRP A 174 10.46 -13.42 14.80
CA TRP A 174 11.16 -14.71 14.68
C TRP A 174 12.65 -14.56 14.34
N ALA A 175 13.09 -13.41 13.80
CA ALA A 175 14.49 -13.12 13.48
C ALA A 175 15.36 -12.82 14.72
N LYS A 176 14.78 -12.79 15.93
CA LYS A 176 15.49 -12.51 17.20
C LYS A 176 15.54 -13.71 18.15
N VAL A 177 15.51 -14.93 17.62
CA VAL A 177 15.78 -16.13 18.43
C VAL A 177 17.16 -16.66 18.03
N GLN A 178 18.19 -16.16 18.71
CA GLN A 178 19.51 -16.80 18.84
C GLN A 178 19.66 -17.34 20.26
#